data_AF-A0AA88XTJ5-F1
#
_entry.id   AF-A0AA88XTJ5-F1
#
_cell.length_a   1.000
_cell.length_b   1.000
_cell.length_c   1.000
_cell.angle_alpha   90.00
_cell.angle_beta   90.00
_cell.angle_gamma   90.00
#
_symmetry.space_group_name_H-M   'P 1'
#
loop_
_entity.id
_entity.type
_entity.pdbx_description
1 polymer ?
#
loop_
_entity_poly.entity_id
_entity_poly.type
_entity_poly.pdbx_seq_one_letter_code
_entity_poly.pdbx_strand_id
1 'polypeptide(L)'
;MEDGKTKGFIFLEYSSPIHAHEAVKMANGYKLDKAHTFSVNLFSDFEKFEKVPAEWEVPKPKSFKDYGNLRYFLQDNECCDQFSVIYDGGEKTAIYKNSPREPVLLEERARWTETYVRWSPQGTYLATFHTKGIALWGGEKFDQIMRFSHIGVQLIDFSPCERYLVTFSPLPTNQEDQHQIIIWDLRTGMKKRGFHCETQATWPILKWSHDGNYFGRITPDTLSIYSTPSFGLLDKKSLKISGIRDFSWSPSDNVVAYWVPERENVPARVTLVQIPSRNEICVKNLFNVADCKMHWQKNGDYLCVKVDRYSKAKKVEEKDQYKYSGMYYNFELFRIREKQIPVDKVECKENVMAFAWEPTGTRFAYIHGESPRISVTFYQIKAGKVELLKSLERRQANHLFWSPSGQFIVLAGLRNMNGVLEFVDASDVTVMAQTEHFMATDIEWDPTGRYVISAVSWWGHKVDNAYWIWSFQGRLLQKLQCDRFCQLLWRPRPPTLLANEQIKNIKKNMKKYSEQFDVMDRLRQSNVSTELLEKRKQLLSEYERYRKIQEEEYEHYKQRRIALRDGMYSVVIRLI
;
A
#
# COMPACT_ATOMS: atom_id res chain seq x y z
N MET A 1 8.71 54.47 -43.50
CA MET A 1 10.08 53.95 -43.53
C MET A 1 10.98 55.15 -43.64
N GLU A 2 11.87 55.42 -42.69
CA GLU A 2 12.67 56.65 -42.72
C GLU A 2 14.19 56.45 -42.81
N ASP A 3 14.73 55.22 -42.80
CA ASP A 3 16.19 55.01 -42.91
C ASP A 3 16.63 53.64 -43.50
N GLY A 4 15.77 52.95 -44.25
CA GLY A 4 16.13 51.68 -44.90
C GLY A 4 16.47 50.50 -43.96
N LYS A 5 16.40 50.70 -42.64
CA LYS A 5 16.58 49.67 -41.60
C LYS A 5 15.22 49.18 -41.08
N THR A 6 15.11 47.88 -40.78
CA THR A 6 13.91 47.30 -40.16
C THR A 6 13.81 47.75 -38.70
N LYS A 7 12.60 48.10 -38.25
CA LYS A 7 12.36 48.61 -36.89
C LYS A 7 12.33 47.52 -35.80
N GLY A 8 12.59 46.25 -36.16
CA GLY A 8 12.58 45.12 -35.23
C GLY A 8 11.19 44.67 -34.75
N PHE A 9 10.12 45.37 -35.14
CA PHE A 9 8.72 45.00 -34.86
C PHE A 9 7.84 45.23 -36.10
N ILE A 10 6.72 44.51 -36.16
CA ILE A 10 5.68 44.66 -37.17
C ILE A 10 4.32 44.63 -36.48
N PHE A 11 3.35 45.36 -37.04
CA PHE A 11 1.95 45.24 -36.63
C PHE A 11 1.23 44.36 -37.67
N LEU A 12 0.46 43.39 -37.17
CA LEU A 12 -0.34 42.50 -37.98
C LEU A 12 -1.80 42.71 -37.61
N GLU A 13 -2.61 43.11 -38.58
CA GLU A 13 -4.05 43.28 -38.40
C GLU A 13 -4.78 42.06 -38.95
N TYR A 14 -5.68 41.52 -38.14
CA TYR A 14 -6.58 40.44 -38.55
C TYR A 14 -7.99 41.00 -38.73
N SER A 15 -8.73 40.42 -39.69
CA SER A 15 -10.13 40.80 -39.96
C SER A 15 -11.07 40.52 -38.78
N SER A 16 -10.70 39.62 -37.86
CA SER A 16 -11.49 39.27 -36.68
C SER A 16 -10.63 39.22 -35.41
N PRO A 17 -11.16 39.71 -34.26
CA PRO A 17 -10.45 39.70 -32.97
C PRO A 17 -10.06 38.31 -32.49
N ILE A 18 -10.85 37.28 -32.83
CA ILE A 18 -10.61 35.89 -32.40
C ILE A 18 -9.33 35.35 -33.04
N HIS A 19 -9.13 35.64 -34.32
CA HIS A 19 -7.94 35.21 -35.06
C HIS A 19 -6.66 35.89 -34.55
N ALA A 20 -6.74 37.15 -34.11
CA ALA A 20 -5.62 37.82 -33.46
C ALA A 20 -5.21 37.14 -32.14
N HIS A 21 -6.21 36.71 -31.33
CA HIS A 21 -5.94 35.99 -30.08
C HIS A 21 -5.35 34.59 -30.33
N GLU A 22 -5.83 33.88 -31.34
CA GLU A 22 -5.28 32.58 -31.73
C GLU A 22 -3.86 32.71 -32.30
N ALA A 23 -3.60 33.71 -33.13
CA ALA A 23 -2.28 33.99 -33.68
C ALA A 23 -1.25 34.29 -32.59
N VAL A 24 -1.61 35.06 -31.57
CA VAL A 24 -0.74 35.34 -30.41
C VAL A 24 -0.41 34.05 -29.67
N LYS A 25 -1.41 33.18 -29.42
CA LYS A 25 -1.18 31.89 -28.73
C LYS A 25 -0.27 30.95 -29.53
N MET A 26 -0.40 30.93 -30.85
CA MET A 26 0.37 30.00 -31.71
C MET A 26 1.76 30.53 -32.06
N ALA A 27 1.93 31.83 -32.26
CA ALA A 27 3.16 32.41 -32.79
C ALA A 27 4.11 32.97 -31.71
N ASN A 28 3.64 33.19 -30.48
CA ASN A 28 4.50 33.68 -29.41
C ASN A 28 5.53 32.61 -28.99
N GLY A 29 6.81 32.94 -29.06
CA GLY A 29 7.91 32.01 -28.81
C GLY A 29 8.37 31.20 -30.02
N TYR A 30 7.82 31.45 -31.21
CA TYR A 30 8.24 30.76 -32.43
C TYR A 30 9.61 31.27 -32.90
N LYS A 31 10.56 30.34 -33.10
CA LYS A 31 11.92 30.67 -33.56
C LYS A 31 11.97 30.72 -35.09
N LEU A 32 12.30 31.89 -35.63
CA LEU A 32 12.52 32.08 -37.08
C LEU A 32 13.90 31.56 -37.49
N ASP A 33 14.92 31.92 -36.72
CA ASP A 33 16.30 31.47 -36.91
C ASP A 33 17.03 31.34 -35.55
N LYS A 34 18.35 31.17 -35.56
CA LYS A 34 19.14 31.04 -34.32
C LYS A 34 19.17 32.32 -33.46
N ALA A 35 18.90 33.48 -34.04
CA ALA A 35 19.02 34.79 -33.38
C ALA A 35 17.66 35.45 -33.08
N HIS A 36 16.60 35.09 -33.80
CA HIS A 36 15.30 35.76 -33.77
C HIS A 36 14.20 34.80 -33.31
N THR A 37 13.58 35.14 -32.18
CA THR A 37 12.38 34.47 -31.66
C THR A 37 11.25 35.49 -31.68
N PHE A 38 10.12 35.15 -32.30
CA PHE A 38 8.93 36.00 -32.28
C PHE A 38 8.43 36.16 -30.85
N SER A 39 8.28 37.41 -30.44
CA SER A 39 7.53 37.79 -29.24
C SER A 39 6.26 38.49 -29.72
N VAL A 40 5.12 37.82 -29.58
CA VAL A 40 3.84 38.31 -30.11
C VAL A 40 2.96 38.69 -28.93
N ASN A 41 2.51 39.94 -28.90
CA ASN A 41 1.61 40.48 -27.87
C ASN A 41 0.42 41.16 -28.55
N LEU A 42 -0.70 41.29 -27.85
CA LEU A 42 -1.82 42.10 -28.33
C LEU A 42 -1.50 43.58 -28.10
N PHE A 43 -1.90 44.45 -29.02
CA PHE A 43 -1.74 45.89 -28.84
C PHE A 43 -2.48 46.38 -27.58
N SER A 44 -3.63 45.77 -27.27
CA SER A 44 -4.43 46.04 -26.06
C SER A 44 -3.77 45.60 -24.75
N ASP A 45 -2.69 44.82 -24.79
CA ASP A 45 -1.96 44.43 -23.57
C ASP A 45 -1.28 45.65 -22.93
N PHE A 46 -1.00 46.71 -23.70
CA PHE A 46 -0.47 47.97 -23.13
C PHE A 46 -1.40 48.53 -22.04
N GLU A 47 -2.71 48.61 -22.31
CA GLU A 47 -3.68 49.06 -21.30
C GLU A 47 -3.76 48.12 -20.09
N LYS A 48 -3.53 46.82 -20.30
CA LYS A 48 -3.56 45.82 -19.21
C LYS A 48 -2.38 46.01 -18.26
N PHE A 49 -1.19 46.30 -18.79
CA PHE A 49 0.00 46.59 -17.99
C PHE A 49 -0.06 47.98 -17.35
N GLU A 50 -0.71 48.94 -18.01
CA GLU A 50 -0.98 50.28 -17.47
C GLU A 50 -2.00 50.25 -16.32
N LYS A 51 -2.96 49.31 -16.35
CA LYS A 51 -3.98 49.07 -15.31
C LYS A 51 -3.54 48.06 -14.24
N VAL A 52 -2.24 47.77 -14.10
CA VAL A 52 -1.77 46.96 -12.95
C VAL A 52 -1.79 47.86 -11.71
N PRO A 53 -2.55 47.50 -10.65
CA PRO A 53 -2.57 48.29 -9.42
C PRO A 53 -1.15 48.41 -8.85
N ALA A 54 -0.72 49.63 -8.55
CA ALA A 54 0.61 49.92 -8.00
C ALA A 54 0.83 49.33 -6.59
N GLU A 55 -0.27 49.00 -5.90
CA GLU A 55 -0.25 48.38 -4.58
C GLU A 55 -0.42 46.87 -4.71
N TRP A 56 0.66 46.13 -4.40
CA TRP A 56 0.61 44.68 -4.25
C TRP A 56 -0.16 44.33 -2.97
N GLU A 57 -1.41 43.89 -3.13
CA GLU A 57 -2.16 43.32 -2.01
C GLU A 57 -1.65 41.90 -1.73
N VAL A 58 -1.21 41.67 -0.48
CA VAL A 58 -0.85 40.33 -0.02
C VAL A 58 -2.08 39.42 -0.19
N PRO A 59 -1.96 38.29 -0.91
CA PRO A 59 -3.06 37.36 -1.09
C PRO A 59 -3.65 36.99 0.26
N LYS A 60 -4.97 37.17 0.43
CA LYS A 60 -5.63 36.81 1.68
C LYS A 60 -5.36 35.32 1.96
N PRO A 61 -4.84 34.96 3.15
CA PRO A 61 -4.62 33.57 3.49
C PRO A 61 -5.95 32.82 3.35
N LYS A 62 -5.92 31.66 2.69
CA LYS A 62 -7.12 30.82 2.56
C LYS A 62 -7.72 30.58 3.94
N SER A 63 -9.04 30.68 4.08
CA SER A 63 -9.71 30.37 5.33
C SER A 63 -9.35 28.95 5.76
N PHE A 64 -8.95 28.81 7.03
CA PHE A 64 -8.62 27.51 7.60
C PHE A 64 -9.89 26.66 7.63
N LYS A 65 -9.89 25.59 6.83
CA LYS A 65 -10.91 24.54 6.94
C LYS A 65 -10.44 23.56 8.01
N ASP A 66 -11.13 23.55 9.14
CA ASP A 66 -10.91 22.51 10.13
C ASP A 66 -11.53 21.21 9.61
N TYR A 67 -10.67 20.25 9.26
CA TYR A 67 -11.09 18.91 8.83
C TYR A 67 -11.29 17.96 10.03
N GLY A 68 -11.26 18.50 11.25
CA GLY A 68 -11.36 17.74 12.49
C GLY A 68 -10.11 16.92 12.77
N ASN A 69 -10.25 15.94 13.66
CA ASN A 69 -9.13 15.08 14.05
C ASN A 69 -8.91 13.97 13.01
N LEU A 70 -7.95 14.18 12.09
CA LEU A 70 -7.55 13.19 11.10
C LEU A 70 -7.00 11.88 11.71
N ARG A 71 -6.60 11.92 12.99
CA ARG A 71 -6.05 10.79 13.75
C ARG A 71 -6.97 10.32 14.87
N TYR A 72 -8.28 10.62 14.78
CA TYR A 72 -9.28 10.20 15.77
C TYR A 72 -9.22 8.71 16.11
N PHE A 73 -8.99 7.85 15.12
CA PHE A 73 -8.90 6.40 15.29
C PHE A 73 -7.81 5.96 16.30
N LEU A 74 -6.79 6.79 16.57
CA LEU A 74 -5.78 6.51 17.59
C LEU A 74 -6.23 6.83 19.01
N GLN A 75 -7.27 7.65 19.17
CA GLN A 75 -7.87 8.01 20.46
C GLN A 75 -8.92 7.00 20.92
N ASP A 76 -9.21 5.98 20.11
CA ASP A 76 -10.13 4.93 20.49
C ASP A 76 -9.60 4.16 21.71
N ASN A 77 -10.31 4.26 22.83
CA ASN A 77 -9.96 3.61 24.09
C ASN A 77 -9.84 2.08 23.95
N GLU A 78 -10.55 1.49 22.99
CA GLU A 78 -10.54 0.06 22.74
C GLU A 78 -9.37 -0.40 21.86
N CYS A 79 -8.62 0.55 21.27
CA CYS A 79 -7.55 0.27 20.31
C CYS A 79 -8.02 -0.68 19.20
N CYS A 80 -9.27 -0.55 18.75
CA CYS A 80 -9.81 -1.36 17.68
C CYS A 80 -9.35 -0.78 16.34
N ASP A 81 -8.70 -1.62 15.56
CA ASP A 81 -8.17 -1.25 14.27
C ASP A 81 -9.30 -1.15 13.23
N GLN A 82 -9.14 -0.25 12.27
CA GLN A 82 -10.13 -0.07 11.19
C GLN A 82 -9.62 -0.73 9.92
N PHE A 83 -10.53 -1.19 9.08
CA PHE A 83 -10.19 -1.72 7.77
C PHE A 83 -11.24 -1.30 6.73
N SER A 84 -10.79 -1.16 5.49
CA SER A 84 -11.67 -0.88 4.35
C SER A 84 -12.02 -2.18 3.64
N VAL A 85 -13.26 -2.31 3.20
CA VAL A 85 -13.77 -3.43 2.42
C VAL A 85 -14.45 -2.90 1.17
N ILE A 86 -14.10 -3.45 0.03
CA ILE A 86 -14.82 -3.28 -1.23
C ILE A 86 -15.58 -4.57 -1.51
N TYR A 87 -16.89 -4.47 -1.69
CA TYR A 87 -17.75 -5.59 -2.04
C TYR A 87 -18.76 -5.19 -3.12
N ASP A 88 -19.59 -6.15 -3.53
CA ASP A 88 -20.59 -5.97 -4.58
C ASP A 88 -19.97 -5.65 -5.95
N GLY A 89 -18.77 -6.19 -6.22
CA GLY A 89 -18.06 -5.98 -7.49
C GLY A 89 -17.47 -4.58 -7.66
N GLY A 90 -17.30 -3.83 -6.57
CA GLY A 90 -16.80 -2.46 -6.60
C GLY A 90 -17.88 -1.39 -6.43
N GLU A 91 -19.16 -1.79 -6.38
CA GLU A 91 -20.26 -0.83 -6.21
C GLU A 91 -20.32 -0.23 -4.81
N LYS A 92 -19.82 -0.92 -3.79
CA LYS A 92 -19.88 -0.46 -2.41
C LYS A 92 -18.50 -0.51 -1.76
N THR A 93 -18.17 0.57 -1.06
CA THR A 93 -16.98 0.64 -0.20
C THR A 93 -17.43 0.96 1.21
N ALA A 94 -17.02 0.12 2.14
CA ALA A 94 -17.34 0.26 3.55
C ALA A 94 -16.07 0.31 4.40
N ILE A 95 -16.17 0.99 5.54
CA ILE A 95 -15.11 1.07 6.54
C ILE A 95 -15.66 0.44 7.81
N TYR A 96 -14.97 -0.58 8.29
CA TYR A 96 -15.34 -1.33 9.48
C TYR A 96 -14.35 -1.07 10.61
N LYS A 97 -14.85 -1.05 11.84
CA LYS A 97 -14.07 -1.13 13.08
C LYS A 97 -14.00 -2.59 13.50
N ASN A 98 -12.80 -3.13 13.69
CA ASN A 98 -12.60 -4.51 14.12
C ASN A 98 -12.89 -4.66 15.62
N SER A 99 -14.16 -4.86 15.94
CA SER A 99 -14.59 -5.19 17.30
C SER A 99 -14.52 -6.71 17.54
N PRO A 100 -14.24 -7.17 18.78
CA PRO A 100 -13.94 -8.59 19.06
C PRO A 100 -15.05 -9.59 18.70
N ARG A 101 -16.32 -9.15 18.59
CA ARG A 101 -17.45 -10.03 18.27
C ARG A 101 -17.86 -9.98 16.81
N GLU A 102 -18.13 -8.78 16.31
CA GLU A 102 -18.51 -8.53 14.91
C GLU A 102 -17.94 -7.18 14.50
N PRO A 103 -17.54 -6.98 13.24
CA PRO A 103 -17.02 -5.71 12.79
C PRO A 103 -18.15 -4.68 12.74
N VAL A 104 -17.94 -3.53 13.38
CA VAL A 104 -18.94 -2.46 13.40
C VAL A 104 -18.77 -1.62 12.14
N LEU A 105 -19.83 -1.47 11.37
CA LEU A 105 -19.84 -0.58 10.21
C LEU A 105 -19.77 0.88 10.68
N LEU A 106 -18.77 1.63 10.19
CA LEU A 106 -18.64 3.05 10.47
C LEU A 106 -19.29 3.88 9.36
N GLU A 107 -18.87 3.65 8.12
CA GLU A 107 -19.33 4.38 6.94
C GLU A 107 -19.42 3.43 5.76
N GLU A 108 -20.52 3.51 4.99
CA GLU A 108 -20.73 2.80 3.74
C GLU A 108 -21.15 3.80 2.67
N ARG A 109 -20.50 3.79 1.52
CA ARG A 109 -20.86 4.63 0.38
C ARG A 109 -20.91 3.83 -0.91
N ALA A 110 -21.97 4.05 -1.67
CA ALA A 110 -22.10 3.51 -3.02
C ALA A 110 -21.21 4.29 -4.00
N ARG A 111 -20.49 3.57 -4.86
CA ARG A 111 -19.56 4.06 -5.88
C ARG A 111 -18.54 5.06 -5.34
N TRP A 112 -18.02 4.77 -4.14
CA TRP A 112 -16.99 5.60 -3.53
C TRP A 112 -15.67 5.53 -4.30
N THR A 113 -15.36 4.38 -4.89
CA THR A 113 -14.24 4.21 -5.81
C THR A 113 -14.71 3.44 -7.05
N GLU A 114 -14.07 3.66 -8.19
CA GLU A 114 -14.38 2.95 -9.44
C GLU A 114 -13.52 1.68 -9.62
N THR A 115 -12.31 1.64 -9.04
CA THR A 115 -11.37 0.52 -9.22
C THR A 115 -11.02 -0.14 -7.89
N TYR A 116 -10.15 0.48 -7.11
CA TYR A 116 -9.69 -0.03 -5.82
C TYR A 116 -9.50 1.11 -4.83
N VAL A 117 -9.14 0.81 -3.59
CA VAL A 117 -8.88 1.82 -2.56
C VAL A 117 -7.46 1.66 -2.03
N ARG A 118 -6.83 2.76 -1.60
CA ARG A 118 -5.51 2.70 -0.97
C ARG A 118 -5.42 3.64 0.21
N TRP A 119 -5.00 3.12 1.36
CA TRP A 119 -4.68 3.94 2.52
C TRP A 119 -3.33 4.64 2.35
N SER A 120 -3.21 5.82 2.94
CA SER A 120 -1.91 6.47 3.10
C SER A 120 -1.05 5.71 4.13
N PRO A 121 0.30 5.83 4.08
CA PRO A 121 1.21 5.05 4.92
C PRO A 121 1.00 5.16 6.44
N GLN A 122 0.43 6.27 6.93
CA GLN A 122 0.07 6.48 8.34
C GLN A 122 -1.44 6.35 8.59
N GLY A 123 -2.22 5.98 7.58
CA GLY A 123 -3.67 5.84 7.68
C GLY A 123 -4.44 7.17 7.86
N THR A 124 -3.80 8.32 7.67
CA THR A 124 -4.46 9.63 7.76
C THR A 124 -5.49 9.84 6.64
N TYR A 125 -5.18 9.38 5.43
CA TYR A 125 -5.98 9.58 4.23
C TYR A 125 -6.40 8.26 3.60
N LEU A 126 -7.60 8.23 3.04
CA LEU A 126 -8.08 7.20 2.14
C LEU A 126 -8.07 7.74 0.72
N ALA A 127 -7.34 7.09 -0.20
CA ALA A 127 -7.36 7.43 -1.61
C ALA A 127 -8.33 6.56 -2.40
N THR A 128 -9.17 7.22 -3.17
CA THR A 128 -10.16 6.63 -4.07
C THR A 128 -9.87 7.00 -5.51
N PHE A 129 -10.18 6.09 -6.43
CA PHE A 129 -9.86 6.21 -7.84
C PHE A 129 -11.13 6.53 -8.63
N HIS A 130 -11.04 7.58 -9.45
CA HIS A 130 -12.08 7.95 -10.39
C HIS A 130 -11.46 8.21 -11.76
N THR A 131 -12.21 7.97 -12.84
CA THR A 131 -11.83 8.28 -14.22
C THR A 131 -11.28 9.70 -14.40
N LYS A 132 -11.89 10.69 -13.72
CA LYS A 132 -11.51 12.12 -13.79
C LYS A 132 -10.30 12.49 -12.92
N GLY A 133 -9.91 11.64 -11.96
CA GLY A 133 -8.92 12.01 -10.95
C GLY A 133 -8.98 11.17 -9.68
N ILE A 134 -8.11 11.52 -8.74
CA ILE A 134 -8.01 10.86 -7.44
C ILE A 134 -8.61 11.77 -6.39
N ALA A 135 -9.39 11.22 -5.47
CA ALA A 135 -9.89 11.95 -4.30
C ALA A 135 -9.26 11.39 -3.03
N LEU A 136 -8.91 12.29 -2.10
CA LEU A 136 -8.47 11.97 -0.76
C LEU A 136 -9.55 12.31 0.26
N TRP A 137 -9.83 11.35 1.11
CA TRP A 137 -10.83 11.43 2.17
C TRP A 137 -10.13 11.29 3.52
N GLY A 138 -10.65 11.98 4.53
CA GLY A 138 -10.16 11.87 5.90
C GLY A 138 -11.12 12.48 6.91
N GLY A 139 -10.71 12.48 8.18
CA GLY A 139 -11.59 12.83 9.30
C GLY A 139 -12.51 11.68 9.73
N GLU A 140 -13.34 11.91 10.75
CA GLU A 140 -14.24 10.90 11.32
C GLU A 140 -15.32 10.44 10.32
N LYS A 141 -15.91 11.38 9.60
CA LYS A 141 -16.96 11.12 8.60
C LYS A 141 -16.42 10.83 7.20
N PHE A 142 -15.10 10.75 7.06
CA PHE A 142 -14.43 10.65 5.76
C PHE A 142 -14.94 11.69 4.76
N ASP A 143 -14.71 12.97 5.07
CA ASP A 143 -15.02 14.08 4.17
C ASP A 143 -13.91 14.23 3.13
N GLN A 144 -14.27 14.78 1.96
CA GLN A 144 -13.31 15.00 0.88
C GLN A 144 -12.38 16.17 1.24
N ILE A 145 -11.09 15.86 1.45
CA ILE A 145 -10.07 16.85 1.79
C ILE A 145 -9.47 17.45 0.51
N MET A 146 -9.10 16.58 -0.44
CA MET A 146 -8.47 16.98 -1.69
C MET A 146 -8.94 16.18 -2.89
N ARG A 147 -8.82 16.80 -4.06
CA ARG A 147 -9.04 16.17 -5.36
C ARG A 147 -7.89 16.53 -6.30
N PHE A 148 -7.28 15.53 -6.91
CA PHE A 148 -6.23 15.67 -7.90
C PHE A 148 -6.78 15.35 -9.28
N SER A 149 -6.82 16.34 -10.15
CA SER A 149 -7.28 16.20 -11.54
C SER A 149 -6.17 15.54 -12.38
N HIS A 150 -6.20 14.23 -12.46
CA HIS A 150 -5.34 13.42 -13.33
C HIS A 150 -6.19 12.32 -13.96
N ILE A 151 -6.43 12.41 -15.27
CA ILE A 151 -7.37 11.51 -15.96
C ILE A 151 -6.65 10.19 -16.26
N GLY A 152 -7.37 9.08 -16.08
CA GLY A 152 -6.86 7.74 -16.43
C GLY A 152 -5.74 7.23 -15.52
N VAL A 153 -5.69 7.68 -14.26
CA VAL A 153 -4.77 7.11 -13.27
C VAL A 153 -5.11 5.65 -13.02
N GLN A 154 -4.09 4.80 -13.08
CA GLN A 154 -4.22 3.40 -12.66
C GLN A 154 -3.46 3.10 -11.37
N LEU A 155 -2.36 3.79 -11.11
CA LEU A 155 -1.51 3.54 -9.94
C LEU A 155 -1.25 4.85 -9.20
N ILE A 156 -1.28 4.78 -7.88
CA ILE A 156 -0.84 5.86 -6.99
C ILE A 156 0.17 5.33 -6.01
N ASP A 157 1.02 6.19 -5.47
CA ASP A 157 1.94 5.88 -4.38
C ASP A 157 2.13 7.10 -3.51
N PHE A 158 2.24 6.89 -2.20
CA PHE A 158 2.40 7.96 -1.23
C PHE A 158 3.84 8.03 -0.78
N SER A 159 4.35 9.25 -0.55
CA SER A 159 5.59 9.40 0.22
C SER A 159 5.40 8.82 1.63
N PRO A 160 6.41 8.15 2.22
CA PRO A 160 6.32 7.57 3.57
C PRO A 160 5.90 8.56 4.67
N CYS A 161 6.19 9.85 4.47
CA CYS A 161 5.84 10.94 5.39
C CYS A 161 4.50 11.62 5.10
N GLU A 162 3.69 11.11 4.17
CA GLU A 162 2.38 11.68 3.77
C GLU A 162 2.43 13.17 3.35
N ARG A 163 3.55 13.62 2.77
CA ARG A 163 3.66 14.98 2.21
C ARG A 163 3.33 15.04 0.73
N TYR A 164 3.61 13.96 0.00
CA TYR A 164 3.49 13.92 -1.45
C TYR A 164 2.70 12.69 -1.91
N LEU A 165 1.96 12.86 -3.00
CA LEU A 165 1.26 11.80 -3.71
C LEU A 165 1.81 11.71 -5.13
N VAL A 166 2.23 10.53 -5.53
CA VAL A 166 2.63 10.20 -6.88
C VAL A 166 1.47 9.50 -7.56
N THR A 167 1.18 9.90 -8.79
CA THR A 167 0.08 9.38 -9.59
C THR A 167 0.62 9.00 -10.96
N PHE A 168 0.17 7.87 -11.48
CA PHE A 168 0.62 7.34 -12.76
C PHE A 168 -0.56 6.99 -13.65
N SER A 169 -0.58 7.61 -14.83
CA SER A 169 -1.47 7.24 -15.93
C SER A 169 -0.64 6.58 -17.04
N PRO A 170 -1.01 5.38 -17.52
CA PRO A 170 -0.39 4.82 -18.71
C PRO A 170 -0.84 5.57 -19.98
N LEU A 171 -2.06 6.12 -19.96
CA LEU A 171 -2.61 6.92 -21.04
C LEU A 171 -2.09 8.37 -20.90
N PRO A 172 -1.53 8.96 -21.97
CA PRO A 172 -1.11 10.36 -21.95
C PRO A 172 -2.34 11.26 -21.79
N THR A 173 -2.32 12.14 -20.79
CA THR A 173 -3.46 12.97 -20.41
C THR A 173 -3.80 14.04 -21.46
N ASN A 174 -2.84 14.51 -22.25
CA ASN A 174 -3.00 15.46 -23.37
C ASN A 174 -1.76 15.45 -24.29
N GLN A 175 -1.90 15.88 -25.56
CA GLN A 175 -0.79 15.97 -26.53
C GLN A 175 0.27 17.02 -26.16
N GLU A 176 -0.11 18.08 -25.43
CA GLU A 176 0.81 19.17 -25.03
C GLU A 176 1.59 18.89 -23.73
N ASP A 177 1.08 18.01 -22.85
CA ASP A 177 1.62 17.81 -21.51
C ASP A 177 1.79 16.29 -21.26
N GLN A 178 2.82 15.70 -21.89
CA GLN A 178 3.11 14.24 -21.91
C GLN A 178 3.58 13.65 -20.56
N HIS A 179 3.17 14.25 -19.45
CA HIS A 179 3.56 13.87 -18.10
C HIS A 179 2.67 12.73 -17.58
N GLN A 180 3.07 11.48 -17.80
CA GLN A 180 2.38 10.28 -17.31
C GLN A 180 2.50 10.09 -15.79
N ILE A 181 3.60 10.54 -15.20
CA ILE A 181 3.82 10.49 -13.75
C ILE A 181 3.73 11.91 -13.21
N ILE A 182 2.83 12.15 -12.25
CA ILE A 182 2.67 13.46 -11.62
C ILE A 182 2.84 13.34 -10.12
N ILE A 183 3.67 14.22 -9.55
CA ILE A 183 3.83 14.40 -8.11
C ILE A 183 2.99 15.60 -7.65
N TRP A 184 2.14 15.35 -6.67
CA TRP A 184 1.27 16.32 -6.02
C TRP A 184 1.72 16.55 -4.59
N ASP A 185 1.58 17.78 -4.12
CA ASP A 185 1.73 18.13 -2.72
C ASP A 185 0.38 17.99 -2.00
N LEU A 186 0.35 17.16 -0.96
CA LEU A 186 -0.85 16.82 -0.21
C LEU A 186 -1.38 17.96 0.65
N ARG A 187 -0.54 18.93 1.01
CA ARG A 187 -0.96 20.09 1.82
C ARG A 187 -1.52 21.21 0.95
N THR A 188 -0.91 21.44 -0.21
CA THR A 188 -1.28 22.55 -1.10
C THR A 188 -2.24 22.15 -2.22
N GLY A 189 -2.27 20.87 -2.60
CA GLY A 189 -3.08 20.35 -3.70
C GLY A 189 -2.46 20.63 -5.08
N MET A 190 -1.26 21.24 -5.11
CA MET A 190 -0.64 21.71 -6.35
C MET A 190 0.23 20.62 -6.99
N LYS A 191 0.19 20.57 -8.33
CA LYS A 191 1.15 19.80 -9.15
C LYS A 191 2.54 20.37 -8.92
N LYS A 192 3.45 19.58 -8.37
CA LYS A 192 4.84 19.98 -8.13
C LYS A 192 5.73 19.67 -9.32
N ARG A 193 5.68 18.43 -9.81
CA ARG A 193 6.53 17.98 -10.92
C ARG A 193 5.86 16.87 -11.71
N GLY A 194 6.09 16.87 -13.02
CA GLY A 194 5.70 15.80 -13.94
C GLY A 194 6.93 15.08 -14.49
N PHE A 195 6.80 13.79 -14.77
CA PHE A 195 7.80 12.97 -15.44
C PHE A 195 7.17 12.15 -16.56
N HIS A 196 7.94 11.93 -17.62
CA HIS A 196 7.62 10.99 -18.69
C HIS A 196 8.03 9.57 -18.30
N CYS A 197 7.29 8.54 -18.76
CA CYS A 197 7.58 7.14 -18.50
C CYS A 197 8.03 6.44 -19.79
N GLU A 198 9.33 6.24 -19.94
CA GLU A 198 9.93 5.65 -21.15
C GLU A 198 9.93 4.10 -21.16
N THR A 199 9.65 3.45 -20.02
CA THR A 199 9.88 2.00 -19.87
C THR A 199 8.76 1.34 -19.07
N GLN A 200 8.44 0.07 -19.39
CA GLN A 200 7.67 -0.84 -18.54
C GLN A 200 8.48 -1.19 -17.28
N ALA A 201 8.69 -0.22 -16.39
CA ALA A 201 9.32 -0.42 -15.10
C ALA A 201 8.28 -0.87 -14.07
N THR A 202 8.67 -1.79 -13.18
CA THR A 202 7.82 -2.26 -12.08
C THR A 202 7.48 -1.10 -11.14
N TRP A 203 6.19 -0.88 -10.88
CA TRP A 203 5.75 0.10 -9.89
C TRP A 203 6.17 -0.31 -8.47
N PRO A 204 6.58 0.62 -7.59
CA PRO A 204 6.75 2.06 -7.81
C PRO A 204 8.03 2.44 -8.58
N ILE A 205 7.87 3.29 -9.60
CA ILE A 205 8.98 3.81 -10.43
C ILE A 205 9.80 4.84 -9.65
N LEU A 206 9.11 5.66 -8.86
CA LEU A 206 9.72 6.63 -7.95
C LEU A 206 9.78 6.02 -6.56
N LYS A 207 10.99 5.77 -6.08
CA LYS A 207 11.21 5.25 -4.72
C LYS A 207 11.67 6.40 -3.83
N TRP A 208 10.98 6.57 -2.70
CA TRP A 208 11.21 7.65 -1.74
C TRP A 208 12.20 7.22 -0.65
N SER A 209 12.97 8.18 -0.12
CA SER A 209 13.66 8.01 1.15
C SER A 209 12.68 7.95 2.32
N HIS A 210 13.10 7.38 3.44
CA HIS A 210 12.28 7.21 4.64
C HIS A 210 11.73 8.55 5.19
N ASP A 211 12.52 9.62 5.10
CA ASP A 211 12.17 10.98 5.53
C ASP A 211 11.35 11.76 4.48
N GLY A 212 11.25 11.23 3.25
CA GLY A 212 10.65 11.89 2.09
C GLY A 212 11.38 13.17 1.65
N ASN A 213 12.64 13.35 2.03
CA ASN A 213 13.48 14.47 1.59
C ASN A 213 14.08 14.21 0.21
N TYR A 214 14.25 12.94 -0.16
CA TYR A 214 14.79 12.53 -1.45
C TYR A 214 13.87 11.51 -2.13
N PHE A 215 13.93 11.49 -3.45
CA PHE A 215 13.37 10.39 -4.24
C PHE A 215 14.27 10.08 -5.42
N GLY A 216 14.34 8.80 -5.77
CA GLY A 216 15.15 8.30 -6.87
C GLY A 216 14.29 7.83 -8.03
N ARG A 217 14.84 7.94 -9.24
CA ARG A 217 14.31 7.32 -10.45
C ARG A 217 15.44 6.71 -11.26
N ILE A 218 15.24 5.49 -11.73
CA ILE A 218 16.13 4.87 -12.72
C ILE A 218 15.83 5.43 -14.11
N THR A 219 16.89 5.70 -14.85
CA THR A 219 16.92 5.95 -16.29
C THR A 219 18.00 5.02 -16.86
N PRO A 220 17.94 4.54 -18.13
CA PRO A 220 18.70 3.36 -18.57
C PRO A 220 20.19 3.29 -18.16
N ASP A 221 20.88 4.43 -18.09
CA ASP A 221 22.28 4.50 -17.64
C ASP A 221 22.53 5.53 -16.52
N THR A 222 21.47 6.05 -15.88
CA THR A 222 21.62 7.01 -14.78
C THR A 222 20.61 6.80 -13.66
N LEU A 223 21.09 6.90 -12.43
CA LEU A 223 20.24 7.03 -11.25
C LEU A 223 20.09 8.53 -10.94
N SER A 224 18.89 9.06 -11.18
CA SER A 224 18.57 10.46 -10.91
C SER A 224 17.92 10.59 -9.54
N ILE A 225 18.56 11.33 -8.64
CA ILE A 225 18.08 11.60 -7.29
C ILE A 225 17.63 13.05 -7.20
N TYR A 226 16.41 13.26 -6.76
CA TYR A 226 15.79 14.57 -6.61
C TYR A 226 15.64 14.92 -5.14
N SER A 227 15.75 16.21 -4.82
CA SER A 227 15.58 16.74 -3.46
C SER A 227 14.25 17.48 -3.34
N THR A 228 13.53 17.23 -2.24
CA THR A 228 12.36 18.02 -1.85
C THR A 228 12.78 19.10 -0.85
N PRO A 229 12.11 20.27 -0.80
CA PRO A 229 10.81 20.61 -1.39
C PRO A 229 10.86 21.21 -2.81
N SER A 230 12.03 21.53 -3.35
CA SER A 230 12.16 22.18 -4.67
C SER A 230 11.93 21.21 -5.85
N PHE A 231 11.95 19.90 -5.58
CA PHE A 231 11.92 18.83 -6.57
C PHE A 231 13.08 18.89 -7.56
N GLY A 232 14.12 19.70 -7.30
CA GLY A 232 15.30 19.82 -8.16
C GLY A 232 16.15 18.57 -8.15
N LEU A 233 16.97 18.39 -9.20
CA LEU A 233 17.98 17.33 -9.22
C LEU A 233 19.04 17.64 -8.16
N LEU A 234 19.35 16.66 -7.30
CA LEU A 234 20.35 16.82 -6.24
C LEU A 234 21.68 17.24 -6.87
N ASP A 235 22.30 18.32 -6.36
CA ASP A 235 23.52 18.97 -6.88
C ASP A 235 23.59 19.19 -8.39
N LYS A 236 22.43 19.23 -9.07
CA LYS A 236 22.30 19.29 -10.54
C LYS A 236 23.05 18.18 -11.29
N LYS A 237 23.39 17.07 -10.63
CA LYS A 237 24.13 15.94 -11.23
C LYS A 237 23.40 14.62 -10.94
N SER A 238 23.18 13.81 -11.96
CA SER A 238 22.73 12.42 -11.80
C SER A 238 23.93 11.49 -11.60
N LEU A 239 23.71 10.37 -10.90
CA LEU A 239 24.72 9.32 -10.76
C LEU A 239 24.74 8.53 -12.06
N LYS A 240 25.86 8.59 -12.80
CA LYS A 240 26.05 7.81 -14.03
C LYS A 240 26.43 6.39 -13.63
N ILE A 241 25.45 5.49 -13.70
CA ILE A 241 25.59 4.07 -13.36
C ILE A 241 24.98 3.29 -14.52
N SER A 242 25.84 2.83 -15.42
CA SER A 242 25.40 2.11 -16.61
C SER A 242 24.83 0.75 -16.24
N GLY A 243 23.61 0.46 -16.73
CA GLY A 243 22.99 -0.86 -16.56
C GLY A 243 22.42 -1.16 -15.18
N ILE A 244 22.07 -0.16 -14.38
CA ILE A 244 21.32 -0.37 -13.13
C ILE A 244 20.01 -1.12 -13.41
N ARG A 245 19.79 -2.22 -12.67
CA ARG A 245 18.58 -3.06 -12.83
C ARG A 245 17.51 -2.70 -11.81
N ASP A 246 17.91 -2.59 -10.54
CA ASP A 246 17.03 -2.17 -9.47
C ASP A 246 17.81 -1.39 -8.40
N PHE A 247 17.09 -0.57 -7.64
CA PHE A 247 17.58 0.17 -6.49
C PHE A 247 16.54 0.19 -5.38
N SER A 248 16.97 0.32 -4.13
CA SER A 248 16.07 0.39 -2.98
C SER A 248 16.66 1.29 -1.90
N TRP A 249 15.82 2.07 -1.23
CA TRP A 249 16.22 2.93 -0.13
C TRP A 249 16.23 2.16 1.19
N SER A 250 17.18 2.50 2.06
CA SER A 250 17.12 2.08 3.45
C SER A 250 15.86 2.67 4.13
N PRO A 251 15.10 1.85 4.87
CA PRO A 251 13.90 2.31 5.58
C PRO A 251 14.16 3.28 6.74
N SER A 252 15.40 3.44 7.20
CA SER A 252 15.74 4.28 8.37
C SER A 252 16.86 5.28 8.11
N ASP A 253 17.78 4.98 7.21
CA ASP A 253 18.90 5.84 6.88
C ASP A 253 18.77 6.35 5.44
N ASN A 254 19.46 7.44 5.11
CA ASN A 254 19.51 7.95 3.72
C ASN A 254 20.58 7.22 2.89
N VAL A 255 20.47 5.89 2.84
CA VAL A 255 21.35 5.00 2.06
C VAL A 255 20.55 4.38 0.93
N VAL A 256 21.14 4.34 -0.27
CA VAL A 256 20.59 3.68 -1.45
C VAL A 256 21.40 2.42 -1.72
N ALA A 257 20.73 1.27 -1.77
CA ALA A 257 21.30 0.06 -2.39
C ALA A 257 20.90 0.02 -3.86
N TYR A 258 21.85 -0.25 -4.74
CA TYR A 258 21.55 -0.64 -6.11
C TYR A 258 22.40 -1.83 -6.54
N TRP A 259 21.95 -2.51 -7.57
CA TRP A 259 22.74 -3.57 -8.19
C TRP A 259 22.85 -3.39 -9.69
N VAL A 260 24.01 -3.79 -10.21
CA VAL A 260 24.35 -3.77 -11.63
C VAL A 260 24.69 -5.21 -12.03
N PRO A 261 24.08 -5.75 -13.09
CA PRO A 261 24.39 -7.07 -13.61
C PRO A 261 25.76 -7.07 -14.30
N GLU A 262 26.27 -8.26 -14.57
CA GLU A 262 27.52 -8.44 -15.29
C GLU A 262 27.41 -7.88 -16.72
N ARG A 263 28.41 -7.11 -17.16
CA ARG A 263 28.52 -6.59 -18.52
C ARG A 263 29.95 -6.74 -18.99
N GLU A 264 30.14 -7.48 -20.08
CA GLU A 264 31.44 -7.70 -20.73
C GLU A 264 32.57 -8.00 -19.74
N ASN A 265 33.36 -6.99 -19.36
CA ASN A 265 34.52 -7.12 -18.47
C ASN A 265 34.27 -6.64 -17.03
N VAL A 266 33.06 -6.18 -16.70
CA VAL A 266 32.70 -5.68 -15.36
C VAL A 266 31.81 -6.71 -14.67
N PRO A 267 32.24 -7.26 -13.50
CA PRO A 267 31.43 -8.22 -12.76
C PRO A 267 30.15 -7.57 -12.23
N ALA A 268 29.15 -8.39 -11.93
CA ALA A 268 27.97 -7.91 -11.23
C ALA A 268 28.38 -7.31 -9.88
N ARG A 269 27.74 -6.22 -9.46
CA ARG A 269 28.05 -5.61 -8.17
C ARG A 269 26.81 -5.08 -7.48
N VAL A 270 26.79 -5.22 -6.17
CA VAL A 270 25.85 -4.55 -5.28
C VAL A 270 26.60 -3.43 -4.59
N THR A 271 26.07 -2.22 -4.67
CA THR A 271 26.69 -1.04 -4.08
C THR A 271 25.71 -0.35 -3.14
N LEU A 272 26.21 0.02 -1.96
CA LEU A 272 25.54 0.90 -1.01
C LEU A 272 26.12 2.30 -1.16
N VAL A 273 25.26 3.29 -1.38
CA VAL A 273 25.63 4.70 -1.52
C VAL A 273 24.93 5.54 -0.47
N GLN A 274 25.69 6.35 0.25
CA GLN A 274 25.13 7.30 1.20
C GLN A 274 24.71 8.59 0.48
N ILE A 275 23.53 9.11 0.79
CA ILE A 275 22.99 10.38 0.27
C ILE A 275 22.86 11.35 1.44
N PRO A 276 23.30 12.63 1.31
CA PRO A 276 23.67 13.34 0.07
C PRO A 276 25.14 13.24 -0.35
N SER A 277 26.02 12.62 0.43
CA SER A 277 27.47 12.58 0.16
C SER A 277 27.86 11.89 -1.17
N ARG A 278 27.01 10.98 -1.66
CA ARG A 278 27.22 10.12 -2.85
C ARG A 278 28.45 9.22 -2.74
N ASN A 279 28.93 9.00 -1.52
CA ASN A 279 30.04 8.10 -1.28
C ASN A 279 29.54 6.66 -1.28
N GLU A 280 30.24 5.80 -2.03
CA GLU A 280 30.03 4.36 -1.99
C GLU A 280 30.60 3.83 -0.66
N ILE A 281 29.73 3.41 0.25
CA ILE A 281 30.11 2.93 1.59
C ILE A 281 30.50 1.46 1.59
N CYS A 282 29.91 0.68 0.69
CA CYS A 282 30.19 -0.74 0.53
C CYS A 282 29.95 -1.14 -0.93
N VAL A 283 30.89 -1.88 -1.50
CA VAL A 283 30.76 -2.46 -2.83
C VAL A 283 31.06 -3.94 -2.71
N LYS A 284 30.15 -4.76 -3.21
CA LYS A 284 30.28 -6.22 -3.22
C LYS A 284 30.20 -6.72 -4.64
N ASN A 285 31.31 -7.27 -5.13
CA ASN A 285 31.38 -7.88 -6.45
C ASN A 285 30.88 -9.33 -6.40
N LEU A 286 30.06 -9.69 -7.38
CA LEU A 286 29.40 -10.96 -7.58
C LEU A 286 29.71 -11.46 -8.99
N PHE A 287 29.75 -12.77 -9.15
CA PHE A 287 30.06 -13.42 -10.43
C PHE A 287 28.98 -14.46 -10.74
N ASN A 288 28.69 -14.66 -12.03
CA ASN A 288 27.70 -15.62 -12.53
C ASN A 288 26.30 -15.40 -11.92
N VAL A 289 25.82 -14.16 -11.98
CA VAL A 289 24.53 -13.74 -11.42
C VAL A 289 23.47 -13.66 -12.51
N ALA A 290 22.35 -14.35 -12.33
CA ALA A 290 21.17 -14.25 -13.19
C ALA A 290 20.23 -13.12 -12.75
N ASP A 291 19.92 -13.03 -11.46
CA ASP A 291 19.05 -12.00 -10.88
C ASP A 291 19.45 -11.69 -9.43
N CYS A 292 19.11 -10.48 -8.97
CA CYS A 292 19.35 -10.04 -7.60
C CYS A 292 18.11 -9.35 -7.04
N LYS A 293 17.65 -9.78 -5.86
CA LYS A 293 16.56 -9.15 -5.11
C LYS A 293 17.06 -8.63 -3.78
N MET A 294 16.79 -7.35 -3.51
CA MET A 294 17.22 -6.66 -2.30
C MET A 294 16.07 -6.59 -1.30
N HIS A 295 16.25 -7.19 -0.13
CA HIS A 295 15.29 -7.23 0.97
C HIS A 295 15.85 -6.48 2.18
N TRP A 296 15.32 -5.28 2.41
CA TRP A 296 15.64 -4.48 3.58
C TRP A 296 14.84 -4.92 4.80
N GLN A 297 15.49 -4.96 5.95
CA GLN A 297 14.80 -5.05 7.23
C GLN A 297 14.11 -3.71 7.53
N LYS A 298 12.95 -3.74 8.19
CA LYS A 298 12.13 -2.52 8.45
C LYS A 298 12.86 -1.46 9.30
N ASN A 299 13.78 -1.85 10.18
CA ASN A 299 14.62 -0.92 10.94
C ASN A 299 15.86 -0.42 10.15
N GLY A 300 16.14 -1.01 8.98
CA GLY A 300 17.29 -0.69 8.14
C GLY A 300 18.65 -1.15 8.69
N ASP A 301 18.69 -2.00 9.72
CA ASP A 301 19.97 -2.48 10.29
C ASP A 301 20.61 -3.56 9.41
N TYR A 302 19.79 -4.35 8.73
CA TYR A 302 20.22 -5.41 7.82
C TYR A 302 19.63 -5.25 6.41
N LEU A 303 20.45 -5.58 5.41
CA LEU A 303 20.03 -5.78 4.03
C LEU A 303 20.39 -7.21 3.63
N CYS A 304 19.40 -7.98 3.18
CA CYS A 304 19.63 -9.27 2.53
C CYS A 304 19.55 -9.10 1.02
N VAL A 305 20.59 -9.50 0.30
CA VAL A 305 20.55 -9.63 -1.15
C VAL A 305 20.44 -11.10 -1.49
N LYS A 306 19.29 -11.48 -2.02
CA LYS A 306 19.07 -12.79 -2.65
C LYS A 306 19.71 -12.73 -4.04
N VAL A 307 20.76 -13.51 -4.24
CA VAL A 307 21.52 -13.61 -5.49
C VAL A 307 21.24 -14.97 -6.12
N ASP A 308 20.67 -14.93 -7.31
CA ASP A 308 20.37 -16.13 -8.10
C ASP A 308 21.58 -16.40 -8.99
N ARG A 309 22.37 -17.42 -8.63
CA ARG A 309 23.60 -17.78 -9.36
C ARG A 309 23.35 -18.93 -10.32
N TYR A 310 24.14 -18.99 -11.38
CA TYR A 310 24.11 -20.09 -12.34
C TYR A 310 25.48 -20.77 -12.46
N SER A 311 25.48 -22.06 -12.81
CA SER A 311 26.71 -22.81 -13.08
C SER A 311 27.09 -22.78 -14.56
N LYS A 312 26.09 -22.84 -15.46
CA LYS A 312 26.29 -22.71 -16.90
C LYS A 312 25.18 -21.86 -17.50
N ALA A 313 25.55 -20.85 -18.29
CA ALA A 313 24.62 -20.08 -19.10
C ALA A 313 24.74 -20.51 -20.57
N LYS A 314 23.61 -20.82 -21.21
CA LYS A 314 23.54 -21.04 -22.66
C LYS A 314 22.68 -19.94 -23.28
N LYS A 315 23.27 -19.16 -24.18
CA LYS A 315 22.51 -18.16 -24.95
C LYS A 315 21.59 -18.90 -25.92
N VAL A 316 20.28 -18.62 -25.86
CA VAL A 316 19.30 -19.16 -26.82
C VAL A 316 19.14 -18.11 -27.92
N GLU A 317 19.62 -18.42 -29.12
CA GLU A 317 19.72 -17.48 -30.24
C GLU A 317 18.35 -16.94 -30.71
N GLU A 318 17.26 -17.67 -30.50
CA GLU A 318 15.92 -17.28 -30.99
C GLU A 318 15.21 -16.17 -30.19
N LYS A 319 15.67 -15.83 -28.97
CA LYS A 319 14.93 -14.87 -28.10
C LYS A 319 15.79 -13.88 -27.31
N ASP A 320 17.10 -13.84 -27.55
CA ASP A 320 18.07 -13.06 -26.75
C ASP A 320 17.91 -13.31 -25.23
N GLN A 321 17.46 -14.52 -24.87
CA GLN A 321 17.27 -14.99 -23.50
C GLN A 321 18.33 -16.03 -23.18
N TYR A 322 18.97 -15.85 -22.03
CA TYR A 322 19.90 -16.84 -21.49
C TYR A 322 19.10 -17.94 -20.78
N LYS A 323 19.32 -19.19 -21.20
CA LYS A 323 18.86 -20.34 -20.44
C LYS A 323 19.96 -20.70 -19.42
N TYR A 324 19.64 -20.50 -18.16
CA TYR A 324 20.53 -20.82 -17.05
C TYR A 324 20.33 -22.28 -16.61
N SER A 325 21.43 -22.96 -16.25
CA SER A 325 21.40 -24.33 -15.73
C SER A 325 22.30 -24.48 -14.51
N GLY A 326 21.89 -25.35 -13.58
CA GLY A 326 22.54 -25.50 -12.27
C GLY A 326 22.41 -24.23 -11.44
N MET A 327 21.18 -23.72 -11.29
CA MET A 327 20.89 -22.55 -10.46
C MET A 327 21.05 -22.89 -8.99
N TYR A 328 21.72 -22.01 -8.25
CA TYR A 328 21.82 -22.05 -6.79
C TYR A 328 21.69 -20.64 -6.23
N TYR A 329 21.27 -20.52 -4.98
CA TYR A 329 20.81 -19.27 -4.40
C TYR A 329 21.70 -18.90 -3.22
N ASN A 330 22.24 -17.69 -3.24
CA ASN A 330 23.05 -17.16 -2.16
C ASN A 330 22.35 -15.98 -1.53
N PHE A 331 22.31 -15.94 -0.20
CA PHE A 331 21.89 -14.77 0.55
C PHE A 331 23.12 -14.06 1.10
N GLU A 332 23.31 -12.83 0.66
CA GLU A 332 24.36 -11.95 1.18
C GLU A 332 23.74 -10.94 2.16
N LEU A 333 24.08 -11.09 3.44
CA LEU A 333 23.50 -10.33 4.55
C LEU A 333 24.47 -9.23 4.95
N PHE A 334 24.15 -7.99 4.59
CA PHE A 334 24.91 -6.79 4.93
C PHE A 334 24.46 -6.25 6.28
N ARG A 335 25.41 -5.99 7.18
CA ARG A 335 25.13 -5.39 8.50
C ARG A 335 25.54 -3.93 8.54
N ILE A 336 24.57 -3.04 8.47
CA ILE A 336 24.83 -1.63 8.16
C ILE A 336 25.28 -0.84 9.39
N ARG A 337 24.89 -1.27 10.59
CA ARG A 337 25.27 -0.64 11.86
C ARG A 337 26.68 -1.00 12.33
N GLU A 338 27.28 -2.07 11.82
CA GLU A 338 28.62 -2.52 12.21
C GLU A 338 29.69 -1.81 11.37
N LYS A 339 30.87 -1.56 11.96
CA LYS A 339 31.99 -0.92 11.25
C LYS A 339 32.40 -1.79 10.05
N GLN A 340 32.67 -1.13 8.92
CA GLN A 340 33.05 -1.77 7.64
C GLN A 340 31.96 -2.63 6.97
N ILE A 341 30.73 -2.64 7.49
CA ILE A 341 29.57 -3.35 6.92
C ILE A 341 29.93 -4.81 6.57
N PRO A 342 30.14 -5.68 7.56
CA PRO A 342 30.43 -7.08 7.31
C PRO A 342 29.28 -7.74 6.54
N VAL A 343 29.64 -8.69 5.68
CA VAL A 343 28.71 -9.42 4.81
C VAL A 343 28.79 -10.91 5.14
N ASP A 344 27.72 -11.45 5.69
CA ASP A 344 27.58 -12.90 5.88
C ASP A 344 27.01 -13.54 4.62
N LYS A 345 27.41 -14.78 4.37
CA LYS A 345 26.92 -15.57 3.24
C LYS A 345 26.18 -16.79 3.76
N VAL A 346 24.96 -16.98 3.27
CA VAL A 346 24.17 -18.20 3.48
C VAL A 346 23.86 -18.79 2.11
N GLU A 347 24.27 -20.03 1.87
CA GLU A 347 24.08 -20.71 0.59
C GLU A 347 22.91 -21.69 0.66
N CYS A 348 22.09 -21.70 -0.39
CA CYS A 348 20.98 -22.62 -0.57
C CYS A 348 21.05 -23.23 -1.97
N LYS A 349 21.12 -24.57 -2.05
CA LYS A 349 21.19 -25.29 -3.33
C LYS A 349 19.81 -25.48 -3.98
N GLU A 350 18.74 -25.32 -3.21
CA GLU A 350 17.36 -25.52 -3.67
C GLU A 350 16.74 -24.21 -4.12
N ASN A 351 15.67 -24.30 -4.93
CA ASN A 351 14.97 -23.13 -5.43
C ASN A 351 14.35 -22.31 -4.29
N VAL A 352 14.68 -21.03 -4.19
CA VAL A 352 14.12 -20.12 -3.19
C VAL A 352 12.92 -19.38 -3.75
N MET A 353 11.74 -19.66 -3.19
CA MET A 353 10.47 -19.05 -3.59
C MET A 353 10.24 -17.69 -2.92
N ALA A 354 10.44 -17.60 -1.60
CA ALA A 354 10.14 -16.40 -0.82
C ALA A 354 11.18 -16.17 0.27
N PHE A 355 11.42 -14.91 0.61
CA PHE A 355 12.28 -14.48 1.71
C PHE A 355 11.57 -13.36 2.46
N ALA A 356 11.58 -13.39 3.79
CA ALA A 356 10.98 -12.35 4.60
C ALA A 356 11.74 -12.13 5.93
N TRP A 357 12.02 -10.86 6.22
CA TRP A 357 12.58 -10.40 7.49
C TRP A 357 11.51 -10.32 8.58
N GLU A 358 11.90 -10.62 9.81
CA GLU A 358 11.14 -10.19 10.97
C GLU A 358 11.13 -8.65 11.02
N PRO A 359 9.95 -7.98 11.11
CA PRO A 359 9.86 -6.52 11.04
C PRO A 359 10.70 -5.80 12.11
N THR A 360 10.65 -6.24 13.36
CA THR A 360 11.27 -5.54 14.50
C THR A 360 12.46 -6.28 15.11
N GLY A 361 12.85 -7.44 14.56
CA GLY A 361 13.86 -8.31 15.14
C GLY A 361 14.92 -8.75 14.15
N THR A 362 15.85 -9.58 14.61
CA THR A 362 17.05 -10.01 13.85
C THR A 362 16.87 -11.37 13.17
N ARG A 363 15.64 -11.89 13.13
CA ARG A 363 15.31 -13.17 12.50
C ARG A 363 14.86 -12.96 11.06
N PHE A 364 15.06 -13.98 10.25
CA PHE A 364 14.46 -14.06 8.93
C PHE A 364 14.10 -15.50 8.61
N ALA A 365 13.16 -15.64 7.68
CA ALA A 365 12.76 -16.93 7.15
C ALA A 365 12.76 -16.88 5.63
N TYR A 366 13.08 -18.01 5.01
CA TYR A 366 12.89 -18.19 3.58
C TYR A 366 12.31 -19.55 3.28
N ILE A 367 11.57 -19.61 2.18
CA ILE A 367 10.97 -20.82 1.65
C ILE A 367 11.84 -21.32 0.51
N HIS A 368 12.25 -22.58 0.60
CA HIS A 368 13.02 -23.23 -0.45
C HIS A 368 12.46 -24.62 -0.80
N GLY A 369 12.86 -25.14 -1.94
CA GLY A 369 12.40 -26.42 -2.46
C GLY A 369 11.32 -26.26 -3.52
N GLU A 370 10.84 -27.39 -4.02
CA GLU A 370 9.85 -27.47 -5.09
C GLU A 370 8.67 -28.34 -4.63
N SER A 371 7.46 -28.02 -5.07
CA SER A 371 6.27 -28.81 -4.71
C SER A 371 6.46 -30.26 -5.14
N PRO A 372 6.27 -31.27 -4.26
CA PRO A 372 5.62 -31.22 -2.94
C PRO A 372 6.58 -31.14 -1.72
N ARG A 373 7.89 -31.03 -1.95
CA ARG A 373 8.93 -30.99 -0.91
C ARG A 373 9.40 -29.57 -0.64
N ILE A 374 8.47 -28.71 -0.22
CA ILE A 374 8.78 -27.34 0.15
C ILE A 374 9.17 -27.30 1.62
N SER A 375 10.24 -26.58 1.94
CA SER A 375 10.77 -26.42 3.28
C SER A 375 10.89 -24.95 3.63
N VAL A 376 10.68 -24.62 4.90
CA VAL A 376 10.82 -23.27 5.42
C VAL A 376 11.91 -23.26 6.47
N THR A 377 12.95 -22.47 6.24
CA THR A 377 14.10 -22.39 7.14
C THR A 377 14.15 -21.05 7.85
N PHE A 378 14.37 -21.11 9.16
CA PHE A 378 14.47 -19.95 10.04
C PHE A 378 15.91 -19.72 10.48
N TYR A 379 16.35 -18.48 10.37
CA TYR A 379 17.67 -18.04 10.82
C TYR A 379 17.55 -16.88 11.80
N GLN A 380 18.54 -16.76 12.68
CA GLN A 380 18.68 -15.65 13.60
C GLN A 380 20.08 -15.07 13.51
N ILE A 381 20.17 -13.74 13.50
CA ILE A 381 21.45 -13.05 13.65
C ILE A 381 21.67 -12.78 15.15
N LYS A 382 22.66 -13.44 15.74
CA LYS A 382 23.00 -13.33 17.17
C LYS A 382 24.49 -13.10 17.35
N ALA A 383 24.86 -12.11 18.18
CA ALA A 383 26.26 -11.75 18.46
C ALA A 383 27.14 -11.59 17.20
N GLY A 384 26.54 -11.13 16.10
CA GLY A 384 27.24 -10.97 14.86
C GLY A 384 27.61 -12.29 14.15
N LYS A 385 26.83 -13.35 14.32
CA LYS A 385 26.83 -14.54 13.45
C LYS A 385 25.41 -14.91 13.04
N VAL A 386 25.28 -15.51 11.86
CA VAL A 386 24.01 -16.04 11.34
C VAL A 386 23.90 -17.50 11.78
N GLU A 387 22.95 -17.77 12.68
CA GLU A 387 22.70 -19.11 13.22
C GLU A 387 21.40 -19.67 12.64
N LEU A 388 21.44 -20.93 12.23
CA LEU A 388 20.27 -21.69 11.83
C LEU A 388 19.46 -22.04 13.09
N LEU A 389 18.20 -21.62 13.16
CA LEU A 389 17.30 -21.98 14.26
C LEU A 389 16.70 -23.37 14.03
N LYS A 390 15.92 -23.49 12.95
CA LYS A 390 15.18 -24.72 12.64
C LYS A 390 14.74 -24.70 11.18
N SER A 391 14.64 -25.87 10.57
CA SER A 391 14.00 -26.05 9.27
C SER A 391 12.71 -26.86 9.44
N LEU A 392 11.62 -26.36 8.86
CA LEU A 392 10.33 -27.04 8.77
C LEU A 392 10.22 -27.66 7.39
N GLU A 393 10.37 -28.97 7.30
CA GLU A 393 10.29 -29.70 6.04
C GLU A 393 8.84 -30.05 5.65
N ARG A 394 8.60 -30.25 4.35
CA ARG A 394 7.34 -30.75 3.76
C ARG A 394 6.12 -29.90 4.11
N ARG A 395 6.22 -28.59 3.92
CA ARG A 395 5.14 -27.61 4.11
C ARG A 395 4.46 -27.25 2.80
N GLN A 396 3.25 -26.72 2.88
CA GLN A 396 2.49 -26.22 1.72
C GLN A 396 2.41 -24.69 1.77
N ALA A 397 3.56 -24.02 1.75
CA ALA A 397 3.63 -22.56 1.81
C ALA A 397 4.40 -21.98 0.62
N ASN A 398 3.89 -20.91 0.03
CA ASN A 398 4.56 -20.10 -1.00
C ASN A 398 4.80 -18.65 -0.54
N HIS A 399 4.06 -18.18 0.46
CA HIS A 399 4.19 -16.83 1.01
C HIS A 399 4.46 -16.84 2.52
N LEU A 400 5.24 -15.85 2.96
CA LEU A 400 5.60 -15.62 4.36
C LEU A 400 5.02 -14.27 4.80
N PHE A 401 4.18 -14.28 5.83
CA PHE A 401 3.60 -13.06 6.40
C PHE A 401 3.98 -12.94 7.87
N TRP A 402 4.94 -12.07 8.17
CA TRP A 402 5.33 -11.77 9.55
C TRP A 402 4.36 -10.80 10.22
N SER A 403 4.10 -11.03 11.51
CA SER A 403 3.41 -10.07 12.34
C SER A 403 4.21 -8.77 12.44
N PRO A 404 3.56 -7.58 12.33
CA PRO A 404 4.23 -6.29 12.52
C PRO A 404 4.91 -6.12 13.88
N SER A 405 4.47 -6.84 14.91
CA SER A 405 5.10 -6.88 16.24
C SER A 405 6.33 -7.80 16.32
N GLY A 406 6.61 -8.55 15.25
CA GLY A 406 7.56 -9.67 15.25
C GLY A 406 6.97 -10.91 15.93
N GLN A 407 7.84 -11.86 16.28
CA GLN A 407 7.55 -13.14 16.92
C GLN A 407 6.71 -14.13 16.09
N PHE A 408 5.54 -13.73 15.63
CA PHE A 408 4.63 -14.62 14.90
C PHE A 408 4.78 -14.47 13.39
N ILE A 409 4.63 -15.59 12.68
CA ILE A 409 4.63 -15.65 11.22
C ILE A 409 3.52 -16.59 10.74
N VAL A 410 2.85 -16.22 9.66
CA VAL A 410 1.95 -17.11 8.92
C VAL A 410 2.67 -17.62 7.69
N LEU A 411 2.79 -18.94 7.59
CA LEU A 411 3.19 -19.63 6.38
C LEU A 411 1.92 -19.94 5.59
N ALA A 412 1.78 -19.37 4.41
CA ALA A 412 0.54 -19.47 3.63
C ALA A 412 0.79 -20.13 2.28
N GLY A 413 -0.06 -21.09 1.93
CA GLY A 413 -0.18 -21.69 0.61
C GLY A 413 -1.26 -21.01 -0.22
N LEU A 414 -1.02 -19.80 -0.69
CA LEU A 414 -2.03 -19.02 -1.43
C LEU A 414 -2.23 -19.51 -2.86
N ARG A 415 -3.42 -19.23 -3.41
CA ARG A 415 -3.81 -19.51 -4.80
C ARG A 415 -3.75 -21.01 -5.13
N ASN A 416 -2.69 -21.47 -5.79
CA ASN A 416 -2.57 -22.83 -6.33
C ASN A 416 -2.17 -23.89 -5.29
N MET A 417 -2.00 -23.51 -4.02
CA MET A 417 -1.48 -24.38 -2.94
C MET A 417 -2.51 -24.72 -1.85
N ASN A 418 -3.77 -24.93 -2.25
CA ASN A 418 -4.90 -25.36 -1.41
C ASN A 418 -5.26 -24.45 -0.21
N GLY A 419 -4.60 -23.32 -0.01
CA GLY A 419 -4.99 -22.34 1.02
C GLY A 419 -4.64 -22.76 2.45
N VAL A 420 -3.65 -23.63 2.65
CA VAL A 420 -3.19 -24.03 3.98
C VAL A 420 -2.48 -22.86 4.67
N LEU A 421 -2.88 -22.57 5.90
CA LEU A 421 -2.32 -21.51 6.75
C LEU A 421 -1.72 -22.13 8.01
N GLU A 422 -0.41 -22.03 8.16
CA GLU A 422 0.30 -22.45 9.37
C GLU A 422 0.76 -21.22 10.16
N PHE A 423 0.32 -21.14 11.42
CA PHE A 423 0.74 -20.11 12.37
C PHE A 423 1.92 -20.63 13.17
N VAL A 424 3.05 -19.93 13.09
CA VAL A 424 4.32 -20.35 13.70
C VAL A 424 4.81 -19.26 14.66
N ASP A 425 5.21 -19.65 15.88
CA ASP A 425 6.00 -18.78 16.75
C ASP A 425 7.47 -18.95 16.37
N ALA A 426 8.10 -17.88 15.90
CA ALA A 426 9.48 -17.88 15.45
C ALA A 426 10.50 -17.90 16.61
N SER A 427 10.07 -17.88 17.88
CA SER A 427 10.96 -17.87 19.04
C SER A 427 11.59 -19.23 19.29
N ASP A 428 10.80 -20.28 19.14
CA ASP A 428 11.20 -21.69 19.20
C ASP A 428 10.89 -22.44 17.89
N VAL A 429 10.33 -21.73 16.89
CA VAL A 429 9.90 -22.29 15.61
C VAL A 429 8.93 -23.46 15.86
N THR A 430 7.90 -23.17 16.65
CA THR A 430 6.80 -24.09 16.94
C THR A 430 5.58 -23.72 16.12
N VAL A 431 4.95 -24.73 15.52
CA VAL A 431 3.68 -24.57 14.82
C VAL A 431 2.59 -24.53 15.88
N MET A 432 1.95 -23.39 16.05
CA MET A 432 0.88 -23.18 17.04
C MET A 432 -0.44 -23.75 16.53
N ALA A 433 -0.77 -23.46 15.27
CA ALA A 433 -2.00 -23.90 14.64
C ALA A 433 -1.79 -24.12 13.15
N GLN A 434 -2.50 -25.11 12.61
CA GLN A 434 -2.61 -25.36 11.20
C GLN A 434 -4.09 -25.30 10.84
N THR A 435 -4.42 -24.46 9.88
CA THR A 435 -5.78 -24.17 9.45
C THR A 435 -5.83 -24.13 7.93
N GLU A 436 -7.04 -24.13 7.38
CA GLU A 436 -7.24 -24.10 5.94
C GLU A 436 -8.26 -23.03 5.61
N HIS A 437 -7.91 -22.18 4.64
CA HIS A 437 -8.85 -21.27 3.99
C HIS A 437 -8.75 -21.53 2.49
N PHE A 438 -9.66 -22.38 2.01
CA PHE A 438 -9.68 -22.81 0.62
C PHE A 438 -9.68 -21.62 -0.35
N MET A 439 -8.80 -21.66 -1.35
CA MET A 439 -8.63 -20.60 -2.37
C MET A 439 -8.30 -19.20 -1.83
N ALA A 440 -7.74 -19.09 -0.62
CA ALA A 440 -7.25 -17.81 -0.09
C ALA A 440 -6.32 -17.12 -1.11
N THR A 441 -6.66 -15.87 -1.44
CA THR A 441 -5.92 -15.04 -2.39
C THR A 441 -4.95 -14.13 -1.67
N ASP A 442 -5.41 -13.54 -0.56
CA ASP A 442 -4.72 -12.47 0.14
C ASP A 442 -4.73 -12.71 1.65
N ILE A 443 -3.63 -12.34 2.30
CA ILE A 443 -3.47 -12.35 3.76
C ILE A 443 -2.86 -11.03 4.19
N GLU A 444 -3.42 -10.44 5.24
CA GLU A 444 -2.89 -9.23 5.83
C GLU A 444 -2.95 -9.30 7.36
N TRP A 445 -1.86 -8.88 7.99
CA TRP A 445 -1.82 -8.67 9.43
C TRP A 445 -2.38 -7.30 9.79
N ASP A 446 -3.12 -7.25 10.88
CA ASP A 446 -3.42 -5.98 11.55
C ASP A 446 -2.10 -5.28 11.93
N PRO A 447 -1.97 -3.95 11.74
CA PRO A 447 -0.85 -3.14 12.23
C PRO A 447 -0.40 -3.43 13.67
N THR A 448 -1.28 -3.88 14.57
CA THR A 448 -0.91 -4.25 15.95
C THR A 448 -0.30 -5.64 16.09
N GLY A 449 -0.48 -6.51 15.09
CA GLY A 449 -0.01 -7.90 15.10
C GLY A 449 -0.90 -8.87 15.90
N ARG A 450 -2.10 -8.46 16.32
CA ARG A 450 -3.03 -9.30 17.09
C ARG A 450 -3.95 -10.16 16.22
N TYR A 451 -4.32 -9.64 15.05
CA TYR A 451 -5.27 -10.28 14.15
C TYR A 451 -4.64 -10.52 12.77
N VAL A 452 -5.07 -11.59 12.14
CA VAL A 452 -4.76 -11.91 10.74
C VAL A 452 -6.06 -11.99 9.98
N ILE A 453 -6.10 -11.38 8.80
CA ILE A 453 -7.20 -11.59 7.86
C ILE A 453 -6.70 -12.43 6.71
N SER A 454 -7.47 -13.45 6.35
CA SER A 454 -7.33 -14.12 5.06
C SER A 454 -8.61 -13.93 4.25
N ALA A 455 -8.46 -13.64 2.96
CA ALA A 455 -9.58 -13.29 2.10
C ALA A 455 -9.52 -14.00 0.74
N VAL A 456 -10.69 -14.20 0.15
CA VAL A 456 -10.88 -14.75 -1.19
C VAL A 456 -11.47 -13.66 -2.08
N SER A 457 -10.59 -12.94 -2.78
CA SER A 457 -10.97 -11.87 -3.70
C SER A 457 -11.67 -12.40 -4.95
N TRP A 458 -12.79 -11.78 -5.31
CA TRP A 458 -13.56 -11.99 -6.53
C TRP A 458 -12.75 -11.67 -7.81
N TRP A 459 -11.75 -10.79 -7.71
CA TRP A 459 -10.82 -10.53 -8.82
C TRP A 459 -9.93 -11.73 -9.13
N GLY A 460 -9.65 -12.59 -8.14
CA GLY A 460 -8.88 -13.83 -8.32
C GLY A 460 -9.77 -15.05 -8.54
N HIS A 461 -10.69 -15.29 -7.61
CA HIS A 461 -11.57 -16.46 -7.59
C HIS A 461 -13.02 -16.04 -7.37
N LYS A 462 -13.92 -16.51 -8.23
CA LYS A 462 -15.35 -16.13 -8.24
C LYS A 462 -16.25 -17.00 -7.34
N VAL A 463 -15.66 -17.90 -6.56
CA VAL A 463 -16.38 -18.88 -5.73
C VAL A 463 -16.02 -18.61 -4.27
N ASP A 464 -17.00 -18.71 -3.37
CA ASP A 464 -16.85 -18.57 -1.92
C ASP A 464 -16.12 -17.29 -1.47
N ASN A 465 -16.54 -16.16 -2.03
CA ASN A 465 -15.99 -14.86 -1.66
C ASN A 465 -16.32 -14.52 -0.20
N ALA A 466 -15.27 -14.52 0.62
CA ALA A 466 -15.34 -14.26 2.05
C ALA A 466 -14.00 -13.74 2.56
N TYR A 467 -14.05 -13.07 3.71
CA TYR A 467 -12.86 -12.80 4.51
C TYR A 467 -13.04 -13.35 5.92
N TRP A 468 -11.97 -13.95 6.42
CA TRP A 468 -11.95 -14.65 7.69
C TRP A 468 -10.95 -13.94 8.60
N ILE A 469 -11.37 -13.67 9.83
CA ILE A 469 -10.55 -13.00 10.83
C ILE A 469 -10.07 -14.06 11.82
N TRP A 470 -8.76 -14.13 11.99
CA TRP A 470 -8.06 -15.05 12.87
C TRP A 470 -7.36 -14.28 13.98
N SER A 471 -7.20 -14.88 15.15
CA SER A 471 -6.23 -14.39 16.11
C SER A 471 -4.80 -14.75 15.67
N PHE A 472 -3.81 -14.07 16.23
CA PHE A 472 -2.38 -14.40 16.02
C PHE A 472 -2.02 -15.86 16.37
N GLN A 473 -2.83 -16.54 17.18
CA GLN A 473 -2.66 -17.96 17.55
C GLN A 473 -3.22 -18.92 16.50
N GLY A 474 -3.91 -18.41 15.47
CA GLY A 474 -4.61 -19.22 14.47
C GLY A 474 -6.02 -19.65 14.88
N ARG A 475 -6.60 -19.06 15.94
CA ARG A 475 -8.01 -19.29 16.28
C ARG A 475 -8.91 -18.49 15.34
N LEU A 476 -9.82 -19.16 14.64
CA LEU A 476 -10.85 -18.49 13.85
C LEU A 476 -11.76 -17.68 14.79
N LEU A 477 -11.90 -16.38 14.53
CA LEU A 477 -12.79 -15.51 15.29
C LEU A 477 -14.09 -15.31 14.53
N GLN A 478 -14.01 -14.98 13.24
CA GLN A 478 -15.16 -14.66 12.43
C GLN A 478 -14.96 -15.12 10.99
N LYS A 479 -16.06 -15.55 10.36
CA LYS A 479 -16.16 -15.83 8.93
C LYS A 479 -17.27 -14.95 8.37
N LEU A 480 -16.91 -14.01 7.51
CA LEU A 480 -17.85 -13.06 6.91
C LEU A 480 -17.88 -13.30 5.41
N GLN A 481 -19.02 -13.79 4.94
CA GLN A 481 -19.29 -13.93 3.51
C GLN A 481 -19.75 -12.58 2.97
N CYS A 482 -19.14 -12.17 1.86
CA CYS A 482 -19.45 -10.92 1.21
C CYS A 482 -19.60 -11.18 -0.29
N ASP A 483 -20.77 -10.81 -0.82
CA ASP A 483 -21.03 -10.99 -2.24
C ASP A 483 -20.06 -10.15 -3.08
N ARG A 484 -19.46 -10.80 -4.09
CA ARG A 484 -18.46 -10.20 -5.00
C ARG A 484 -17.41 -9.35 -4.25
N PHE A 485 -16.86 -9.87 -3.15
CA PHE A 485 -15.81 -9.21 -2.37
C PHE A 485 -14.55 -8.96 -3.22
N CYS A 486 -14.06 -7.72 -3.27
CA CYS A 486 -12.94 -7.35 -4.14
C CYS A 486 -11.62 -7.20 -3.37
N GLN A 487 -11.61 -6.37 -2.32
CA GLN A 487 -10.40 -5.98 -1.61
C GLN A 487 -10.69 -5.69 -0.15
N LEU A 488 -9.78 -6.10 0.72
CA LEU A 488 -9.71 -5.69 2.12
C LEU A 488 -8.32 -5.11 2.38
N LEU A 489 -8.26 -3.98 3.07
CA LEU A 489 -7.01 -3.39 3.55
C LEU A 489 -7.16 -2.89 4.97
N TRP A 490 -6.25 -3.27 5.85
CA TRP A 490 -6.13 -2.64 7.16
C TRP A 490 -5.73 -1.17 7.03
N ARG A 491 -6.35 -0.31 7.85
CA ARG A 491 -5.93 1.09 8.00
C ARG A 491 -4.58 1.11 8.71
N PRO A 492 -3.49 1.59 8.08
CA PRO A 492 -2.17 1.61 8.71
C PRO A 492 -2.17 2.50 9.96
N ARG A 493 -1.33 2.15 10.94
CA ARG A 493 -1.10 2.97 12.12
C ARG A 493 0.24 3.71 12.00
N PRO A 494 0.29 5.02 12.32
CA PRO A 494 1.57 5.72 12.41
C PRO A 494 2.43 5.10 13.52
N PRO A 495 3.76 5.28 13.42
CA PRO A 495 4.66 4.90 14.51
C PRO A 495 4.26 5.60 15.81
N THR A 496 4.46 4.92 16.94
CA THR A 496 4.12 5.43 18.26
C THR A 496 4.95 6.68 18.57
N LEU A 497 4.31 7.65 19.23
CA LEU A 497 4.99 8.87 19.73
C LEU A 497 5.73 8.62 21.06
N LEU A 498 5.63 7.41 21.61
CA LEU A 498 6.21 7.05 22.91
C LEU A 498 7.73 6.96 22.82
N ALA A 499 8.41 7.47 23.84
CA ALA A 499 9.85 7.31 23.95
C ALA A 499 10.22 5.85 24.24
N ASN A 500 11.42 5.43 23.82
CA ASN A 500 11.92 4.08 24.05
C ASN A 500 11.92 3.67 25.53
N GLU A 501 12.12 4.61 26.45
CA GLU A 501 12.06 4.37 27.89
C GLU A 501 10.64 4.06 28.38
N GLN A 502 9.65 4.79 27.88
CA GLN A 502 8.24 4.54 28.20
C GLN A 502 7.82 3.17 27.67
N ILE A 503 8.22 2.80 26.46
CA ILE A 503 7.97 1.46 25.89
C ILE A 503 8.60 0.38 26.77
N LYS A 504 9.84 0.58 27.25
CA LYS A 504 10.49 -0.35 28.18
C LYS A 504 9.73 -0.46 29.50
N ASN A 505 9.25 0.65 30.06
CA ASN A 505 8.47 0.66 31.30
C ASN A 505 7.11 -0.03 31.13
N ILE A 506 6.44 0.15 29.99
CA ILE A 506 5.20 -0.56 29.65
C ILE A 506 5.46 -2.07 29.56
N LYS A 507 6.52 -2.50 28.88
CA LYS A 507 6.91 -3.92 28.79
C LYS A 507 7.22 -4.52 30.17
N LYS A 508 7.86 -3.77 31.07
CA LYS A 508 8.11 -4.22 32.46
C LYS A 508 6.81 -4.40 33.24
N ASN A 509 5.86 -3.47 33.08
CA ASN A 509 4.59 -3.47 33.78
C ASN A 509 3.46 -4.22 33.03
N MET A 510 3.79 -5.02 32.02
CA MET A 510 2.82 -5.68 31.14
C MET A 510 1.81 -6.54 31.92
N LYS A 511 2.25 -7.22 32.99
CA LYS A 511 1.36 -8.05 33.82
C LYS A 511 0.22 -7.24 34.45
N LYS A 512 0.53 -6.05 34.98
CA LYS A 512 -0.47 -5.15 35.58
C LYS A 512 -1.50 -4.68 34.55
N TYR A 513 -1.03 -4.32 33.34
CA TYR A 513 -1.93 -3.94 32.26
C TYR A 513 -2.77 -5.11 31.75
N SER A 514 -2.18 -6.32 31.66
CA SER A 514 -2.91 -7.53 31.27
C SER A 514 -4.09 -7.78 32.19
N GLU A 515 -3.89 -7.75 33.51
CA GLU A 515 -4.98 -7.93 34.47
C GLU A 515 -6.10 -6.89 34.31
N GLN A 516 -5.75 -5.63 34.05
CA GLN A 516 -6.73 -4.57 33.78
C GLN A 516 -7.52 -4.84 32.50
N PHE A 517 -6.85 -5.23 31.41
CA PHE A 517 -7.51 -5.57 30.15
C PHE A 517 -8.38 -6.83 30.27
N ASP A 518 -7.93 -7.85 30.99
CA ASP A 518 -8.70 -9.09 31.23
C ASP A 518 -9.96 -8.83 32.05
N VAL A 519 -9.93 -7.87 32.98
CA VAL A 519 -11.13 -7.42 33.71
C VAL A 519 -12.07 -6.65 32.78
N MET A 520 -11.54 -5.72 31.98
CA MET A 520 -12.33 -4.95 31.02
C MET A 520 -12.99 -5.84 29.96
N ASP A 521 -12.29 -6.84 29.45
CA ASP A 521 -12.81 -7.78 28.45
C ASP A 521 -13.91 -8.67 29.04
N ARG A 522 -13.75 -9.14 30.29
CA ARG A 522 -14.80 -9.87 31.01
C ARG A 522 -16.05 -9.01 31.22
N LEU A 523 -15.89 -7.77 31.66
CA LEU A 523 -17.01 -6.83 31.84
C LEU A 523 -17.72 -6.52 30.51
N ARG A 524 -16.99 -6.42 29.40
CA ARG A 524 -17.63 -6.25 28.07
C ARG A 524 -18.41 -7.49 27.66
N GLN A 525 -17.83 -8.68 27.84
CA GLN A 525 -18.54 -9.92 27.52
C GLN A 525 -19.84 -10.06 28.32
N SER A 526 -19.86 -9.62 29.58
CA SER A 526 -21.08 -9.60 30.41
C SER A 526 -22.08 -8.52 29.99
N ASN A 527 -21.65 -7.28 29.75
CA ASN A 527 -22.58 -6.19 29.39
C ASN A 527 -23.24 -6.43 28.02
N VAL A 528 -22.49 -6.98 27.08
CA VAL A 528 -23.03 -7.28 25.75
C VAL A 528 -23.91 -8.53 25.77
N SER A 529 -23.64 -9.51 26.65
CA SER A 529 -24.57 -10.63 26.83
C SER A 529 -25.89 -10.16 27.43
N THR A 530 -25.88 -9.21 28.37
CA THR A 530 -27.10 -8.64 28.93
C THR A 530 -27.91 -7.86 27.90
N GLU A 531 -27.27 -7.02 27.07
CA GLU A 531 -27.99 -6.23 26.06
C GLU A 531 -28.59 -7.10 24.94
N LEU A 532 -27.86 -8.13 24.50
CA LEU A 532 -28.38 -9.13 23.56
C LEU A 532 -29.52 -9.94 24.15
N LEU A 533 -29.43 -10.31 25.43
CA LEU A 533 -30.50 -11.01 26.14
C LEU A 533 -31.73 -10.11 26.27
N GLU A 534 -31.57 -8.81 26.54
CA GLU A 534 -32.67 -7.85 26.58
C GLU A 534 -33.33 -7.65 25.22
N LYS A 535 -32.56 -7.46 24.14
CA LYS A 535 -33.12 -7.40 22.77
C LYS A 535 -33.85 -8.67 22.38
N ARG A 536 -33.28 -9.85 22.67
CA ARG A 536 -33.97 -11.14 22.45
C ARG A 536 -35.25 -11.24 23.26
N LYS A 537 -35.24 -10.79 24.52
CA LYS A 537 -36.42 -10.79 25.39
C LYS A 537 -37.49 -9.82 24.88
N GLN A 538 -37.11 -8.65 24.38
CA GLN A 538 -38.02 -7.69 23.73
C GLN A 538 -38.67 -8.30 22.49
N LEU A 539 -37.88 -8.83 21.55
CA LEU A 539 -38.39 -9.48 20.35
C LEU A 539 -39.31 -10.67 20.67
N LEU A 540 -38.95 -11.47 21.67
CA LEU A 540 -39.77 -12.58 22.12
C LEU A 540 -41.10 -12.08 22.72
N SER A 541 -41.07 -10.99 23.50
CA SER A 541 -42.29 -10.39 24.05
C SER A 541 -43.18 -9.74 22.98
N GLU A 542 -42.59 -9.14 21.94
CA GLU A 542 -43.34 -8.62 20.79
C GLU A 542 -43.98 -9.75 19.99
N TYR A 543 -43.23 -10.84 19.77
CA TYR A 543 -43.73 -12.04 19.12
C TYR A 543 -44.87 -12.69 19.92
N GLU A 544 -44.74 -12.80 21.24
CA GLU A 544 -45.80 -13.32 22.12
C GLU A 544 -47.05 -12.43 22.10
N ARG A 545 -46.89 -11.10 22.10
CA ARG A 545 -48.01 -10.15 21.95
C ARG A 545 -48.70 -10.32 20.60
N TYR A 546 -47.92 -10.36 19.52
CA TYR A 546 -48.45 -10.58 18.18
C TYR A 546 -49.21 -11.92 18.08
N ARG A 547 -48.63 -12.98 18.63
CA ARG A 547 -49.26 -14.30 18.67
C ARG A 547 -50.57 -14.29 19.44
N LYS A 548 -50.64 -13.62 20.59
CA LYS A 548 -51.89 -13.48 21.37
C LYS A 548 -52.97 -12.73 20.58
N ILE A 549 -52.62 -11.61 19.95
CA ILE A 549 -53.56 -10.86 19.10
C ILE A 549 -54.10 -11.74 17.97
N GLN A 550 -53.22 -12.50 17.31
CA GLN A 550 -53.62 -13.42 16.24
C GLN A 550 -54.46 -14.60 16.76
N GLU A 551 -54.18 -15.14 17.96
CA GLU A 551 -55.00 -16.16 18.61
C GLU A 551 -56.38 -15.60 18.99
N GLU A 552 -56.47 -14.38 19.52
CA GLU A 552 -57.73 -13.70 19.85
C GLU A 552 -58.56 -13.38 18.60
N GLU A 553 -57.95 -12.87 17.52
CA GLU A 553 -58.63 -12.71 16.23
C GLU A 553 -59.09 -14.06 15.69
N TYR A 554 -58.25 -15.09 15.77
CA TYR A 554 -58.61 -16.44 15.36
C TYR A 554 -59.82 -16.96 16.15
N GLU A 555 -59.88 -16.76 17.47
CA GLU A 555 -61.03 -17.14 18.28
C GLU A 555 -62.27 -16.29 17.99
N HIS A 556 -62.13 -14.98 17.77
CA HIS A 556 -63.24 -14.11 17.41
C HIS A 556 -63.89 -14.53 16.07
N TYR A 557 -63.08 -14.90 15.08
CA TYR A 557 -63.57 -15.41 13.79
C TYR A 557 -64.02 -16.87 13.83
N LYS A 558 -63.92 -17.56 14.97
CA LYS A 558 -64.29 -18.99 15.12
C LYS A 558 -65.74 -19.26 14.70
N GLN A 559 -66.69 -18.46 15.18
CA GLN A 559 -68.12 -18.63 14.82
C GLN A 559 -68.36 -18.39 13.33
N ARG A 560 -67.72 -17.37 12.75
CA ARG A 560 -67.83 -17.06 11.32
C ARG A 560 -67.22 -18.15 10.43
N ARG A 561 -66.11 -18.77 10.86
CA ARG A 561 -65.49 -19.91 10.16
C ARG A 561 -66.31 -21.18 10.22
N ILE A 562 -67.01 -21.43 11.33
CA ILE A 562 -67.93 -22.57 11.46
C ILE A 562 -69.14 -22.39 10.54
N ALA A 563 -69.68 -21.17 10.47
CA ALA A 563 -70.80 -20.84 9.58
C ALA A 563 -70.44 -20.91 8.08
N LEU A 564 -69.19 -20.59 7.72
CA LEU A 564 -68.70 -20.65 6.33
C LEU A 564 -68.26 -22.05 5.86
N ARG A 565 -68.26 -23.06 6.75
CA ARG A 565 -67.78 -24.43 6.46
C ARG A 565 -68.81 -25.52 6.75
N ASP A 566 -70.11 -25.20 6.73
CA ASP A 566 -71.21 -26.17 6.96
C ASP A 566 -70.97 -27.11 8.16
N GLY A 567 -70.45 -26.56 9.27
CA GLY A 567 -70.35 -27.29 10.54
C GLY A 567 -69.22 -28.32 10.67
N MET A 568 -68.32 -28.50 9.69
CA MET A 568 -67.15 -29.38 9.84
C MET A 568 -65.91 -28.64 10.38
N TYR A 569 -65.49 -29.01 11.59
CA TYR A 569 -64.23 -28.58 12.20
C TYR A 569 -63.06 -29.36 11.59
N SER A 570 -62.26 -28.74 10.72
CA SER A 570 -60.92 -29.24 10.43
C SER A 570 -59.90 -28.51 11.29
N VAL A 571 -59.25 -29.26 12.19
CA VAL A 571 -58.08 -28.79 12.92
C VAL A 571 -56.95 -28.69 11.90
N VAL A 572 -56.70 -27.48 11.39
CA VAL A 572 -55.47 -27.22 10.63
C VAL A 572 -54.35 -27.16 11.66
N ILE A 573 -53.71 -28.30 11.90
CA ILE A 573 -52.42 -28.37 12.57
C ILE A 573 -51.44 -27.65 11.64
N ARG A 574 -51.14 -26.39 11.93
CA ARG A 574 -49.93 -25.75 11.37
C ARG A 574 -48.75 -26.37 12.09
N LEU A 575 -48.11 -27.34 11.44
CA LEU A 575 -46.72 -27.70 11.74
C LEU A 575 -45.89 -26.42 11.59
N ILE A 576 -45.32 -25.97 12.71
CA ILE A 576 -44.28 -24.95 12.76
C ILE A 576 -42.97 -25.57 12.31
#